data_AF-A0A5N9E6M9-F1
#
_entry.id   AF-A0A5N9E6M9-F1
#
_cell.length_a   1.000
_cell.length_b   1.000
_cell.length_c   1.000
_cell.angle_alpha   90.00
_cell.angle_beta   90.00
_cell.angle_gamma   90.00
#
_symmetry.space_group_name_H-M   'P 1'
#
loop_
_entity.id
_entity.type
_entity.pdbx_description
1 polymer ?
#
loop_
_entity_poly.entity_id
_entity_poly.type
_entity_poly.pdbx_seq_one_letter_code
_entity_poly.pdbx_strand_id
1 'polypeptide(L)'
;MVPPGDIGSLPLWVGVFVLLGLALAIFNYTFYNRVVRLVLQGKETSRFDHPMERIWGALLISLGQQKVLQRVKYGDYAGIGHATIFWGFLTFMLSYGIFIFAASVNGAFPAWLLTETGVLVYSRYLDILSAVLLVVLVWAFVRRWVLKPHRLSYDLTRHSDALIIVLLIGGLMLSTLLTHAFWVAQGGIGPEADVYIGKALGELFTDLGIGISAAKTLQGVFWWSHLSIILIFTVYIPYTKHMHMFAAPVNAFFRSLEPKGALSLMDLENVEKFGAGRVQDFTWKQLLDGYACAVCGRCTDACPANLTGKQLSPMHIVENLKDHLVEIGHQGERSVEHVEPFPILNGDDGVISETSIWDCLNCGACMEECPVTVEHVPTIMDMRRYLLLEESKAPETAMNALLSMEQRGHPWRGTTYSRTDWAEGLEVPTLAEKPDAEVLFWVGCTPALEQRSQAIARSMAKVLKAAKVDFAILGDEETCTGDPA
;
A
#
# COMPACT_ATOMS: atom_id res chain seq x y z
N MET A 1 18.84 3.95 27.90
CA MET A 1 17.90 4.61 28.83
C MET A 1 17.91 3.87 30.16
N VAL A 2 18.43 4.50 31.21
CA VAL A 2 18.45 3.90 32.55
C VAL A 2 17.04 3.97 33.17
N PRO A 3 16.46 2.87 33.66
CA PRO A 3 15.18 2.91 34.34
C PRO A 3 15.23 3.74 35.63
N PRO A 4 14.17 4.47 35.99
CA PRO A 4 14.06 5.07 37.32
C PRO A 4 14.01 3.98 38.39
N GLY A 5 14.31 4.35 39.65
CA GLY A 5 14.16 3.41 40.77
C GLY A 5 12.70 2.99 41.02
N ASP A 6 12.51 2.07 41.96
CA ASP A 6 11.18 1.56 42.35
C ASP A 6 10.22 2.67 42.79
N ILE A 7 8.92 2.46 42.55
CA ILE A 7 7.86 3.38 42.98
C ILE A 7 7.40 2.93 44.37
N GLY A 8 8.00 3.49 45.41
CA GLY A 8 7.71 3.11 46.79
C GLY A 8 8.09 1.65 47.05
N SER A 9 7.11 0.80 47.37
CA SER A 9 7.31 -0.65 47.58
C SER A 9 7.07 -1.49 46.33
N LEU A 10 6.63 -0.90 45.22
CA LEU A 10 6.35 -1.62 43.99
C LEU A 10 7.61 -1.67 43.12
N PRO A 11 8.14 -2.89 42.83
CA PRO A 11 9.25 -3.03 41.92
C PRO A 11 8.89 -2.49 40.54
N LEU A 12 9.79 -1.73 39.93
CA LEU A 12 9.55 -1.09 38.63
C LEU A 12 9.02 -2.09 37.58
N TRP A 13 9.64 -3.27 37.49
CA TRP A 13 9.32 -4.29 36.49
C TRP A 13 7.87 -4.76 36.61
N VAL A 14 7.30 -4.81 37.81
CA VAL A 14 5.89 -5.20 38.01
C VAL A 14 4.98 -4.21 37.28
N GLY A 15 5.23 -2.91 37.46
CA GLY A 15 4.47 -1.86 36.76
C GLY A 15 4.63 -1.94 35.25
N VAL A 16 5.87 -2.10 34.77
CA VAL A 16 6.18 -2.19 33.32
C VAL A 16 5.46 -3.37 32.67
N PHE A 17 5.55 -4.57 33.24
CA PHE A 17 5.00 -5.79 32.63
C PHE A 17 3.47 -5.89 32.78
N VAL A 18 2.88 -5.34 33.85
CA VAL A 18 1.42 -5.23 33.96
C VAL A 18 0.86 -4.32 32.87
N LEU A 19 1.46 -3.14 32.69
CA LEU A 19 1.04 -2.19 31.65
C LEU A 19 1.28 -2.75 30.24
N LEU A 20 2.41 -3.43 30.02
CA LEU A 20 2.68 -4.12 28.76
C LEU A 20 1.66 -5.21 28.48
N GLY A 21 1.37 -6.08 29.46
CA GLY A 21 0.39 -7.15 29.33
C GLY A 21 -0.99 -6.62 29.00
N LEU A 22 -1.42 -5.54 29.65
CA LEU A 22 -2.69 -4.86 29.34
C LEU A 22 -2.69 -4.29 27.91
N ALA A 23 -1.65 -3.57 27.52
CA ALA A 23 -1.54 -2.99 26.18
C ALA A 23 -1.56 -4.08 25.08
N LEU A 24 -0.84 -5.20 25.30
CA LEU A 24 -0.83 -6.33 24.37
C LEU A 24 -2.17 -7.05 24.33
N ALA A 25 -2.87 -7.20 25.45
CA ALA A 25 -4.21 -7.80 25.46
C ALA A 25 -5.21 -6.97 24.65
N ILE A 26 -5.20 -5.64 24.85
CA ILE A 26 -6.04 -4.71 24.08
C ILE A 26 -5.64 -4.73 22.61
N PHE A 27 -4.35 -4.67 22.29
CA PHE A 27 -3.87 -4.74 20.90
C PHE A 27 -4.32 -6.04 20.23
N ASN A 28 -4.15 -7.20 20.84
CA ASN A 28 -4.53 -8.48 20.24
C ASN A 28 -6.05 -8.58 20.03
N TYR A 29 -6.84 -8.16 21.02
CA TYR A 29 -8.31 -8.14 20.89
C TYR A 29 -8.76 -7.21 19.75
N THR A 30 -8.19 -6.01 19.68
CA THR A 30 -8.55 -5.02 18.66
C THR A 30 -8.04 -5.42 17.28
N PHE A 31 -6.81 -5.91 17.16
CA PHE A 31 -6.23 -6.43 15.93
C PHE A 31 -7.04 -7.61 15.38
N TYR A 32 -7.43 -8.56 16.22
CA TYR A 32 -8.26 -9.68 15.78
C TYR A 32 -9.62 -9.22 15.26
N ASN A 33 -10.36 -8.43 16.05
CA ASN A 33 -11.73 -8.05 15.69
C ASN A 33 -11.81 -7.03 14.56
N ARG A 34 -10.86 -6.09 14.51
CA ARG A 34 -10.86 -4.98 13.56
C ARG A 34 -10.05 -5.27 12.31
N VAL A 35 -9.17 -6.26 12.30
CA VAL A 35 -8.32 -6.57 11.13
C VAL A 35 -8.54 -8.02 10.69
N VAL A 36 -8.11 -8.99 11.49
CA VAL A 36 -8.07 -10.41 11.08
C VAL A 36 -9.46 -10.91 10.71
N ARG A 37 -10.43 -10.73 11.60
CA ARG A 37 -11.82 -11.16 11.39
C ARG A 37 -12.43 -10.49 10.15
N LEU A 38 -12.11 -9.22 9.92
CA LEU A 38 -12.67 -8.47 8.79
C LEU A 38 -12.04 -8.86 7.45
N VAL A 39 -10.72 -9.13 7.43
CA VAL A 39 -10.02 -9.59 6.22
C VAL A 39 -10.44 -11.00 5.83
N LEU A 40 -10.62 -11.90 6.81
CA LEU A 40 -10.97 -13.30 6.57
C LEU A 40 -12.41 -13.53 6.10
N GLN A 41 -13.27 -12.52 6.10
CA GLN A 41 -14.62 -12.66 5.56
C GLN A 41 -14.67 -12.60 4.02
N GLY A 42 -13.57 -12.20 3.38
CA GLY A 42 -13.45 -12.18 1.93
C GLY A 42 -13.33 -13.59 1.32
N LYS A 43 -13.56 -13.69 0.01
CA LYS A 43 -13.40 -14.93 -0.75
C LYS A 43 -12.00 -15.51 -0.62
N GLU A 44 -11.92 -16.84 -0.66
CA GLU A 44 -10.65 -17.53 -0.71
C GLU A 44 -9.89 -17.21 -2.00
N THR A 45 -8.57 -17.13 -1.89
CA THR A 45 -7.67 -17.01 -3.04
C THR A 45 -6.34 -17.66 -2.70
N SER A 46 -5.79 -18.42 -3.63
CA SER A 46 -4.53 -19.15 -3.46
C SER A 46 -3.33 -18.22 -3.64
N ARG A 47 -2.56 -18.00 -2.57
CA ARG A 47 -1.34 -17.16 -2.56
C ARG A 47 -0.17 -17.81 -1.81
N PHE A 48 -0.17 -19.14 -1.73
CA PHE A 48 0.81 -19.93 -0.95
C PHE A 48 1.82 -20.71 -1.82
N ASP A 49 1.69 -20.59 -3.13
CA ASP A 49 2.62 -21.08 -4.15
C ASP A 49 4.00 -20.39 -4.05
N HIS A 50 5.06 -21.02 -4.59
CA HIS A 50 6.42 -20.44 -4.65
C HIS A 50 6.91 -19.76 -3.35
N PRO A 51 6.86 -20.42 -2.18
CA PRO A 51 7.10 -19.78 -0.89
C PRO A 51 8.46 -19.09 -0.80
N MET A 52 9.53 -19.69 -1.34
CA MET A 52 10.87 -19.08 -1.29
C MET A 52 10.96 -17.77 -2.09
N GLU A 53 10.32 -17.70 -3.25
CA GLU A 53 10.28 -16.47 -4.08
C GLU A 53 9.45 -15.37 -3.40
N ARG A 54 8.37 -15.77 -2.73
CA ARG A 54 7.54 -14.86 -1.93
C ARG A 54 8.31 -14.28 -0.75
N ILE A 55 8.96 -15.12 0.07
CA ILE A 55 9.79 -14.70 1.21
C ILE A 55 10.90 -13.77 0.73
N TRP A 56 11.68 -14.18 -0.27
CA TRP A 56 12.81 -13.38 -0.73
C TRP A 56 12.36 -12.02 -1.27
N GLY A 57 11.30 -12.00 -2.09
CA GLY A 57 10.73 -10.75 -2.57
C GLY A 57 10.16 -9.88 -1.45
N ALA A 58 9.48 -10.47 -0.45
CA ALA A 58 8.95 -9.73 0.69
C ALA A 58 10.06 -9.12 1.55
N LEU A 59 11.17 -9.83 1.76
CA LEU A 59 12.35 -9.32 2.47
C LEU A 59 13.00 -8.16 1.70
N LEU A 60 13.19 -8.28 0.37
CA LEU A 60 13.75 -7.20 -0.45
C LEU A 60 12.84 -5.96 -0.50
N ILE A 61 11.53 -6.16 -0.58
CA ILE A 61 10.55 -5.08 -0.60
C ILE A 61 10.46 -4.40 0.77
N SER A 62 10.34 -5.18 1.85
CA SER A 62 10.06 -4.68 3.20
C SER A 62 11.32 -4.28 3.95
N LEU A 63 12.30 -5.19 4.11
CA LEU A 63 13.57 -4.85 4.75
C LEU A 63 14.47 -4.10 3.78
N GLY A 64 14.65 -4.59 2.55
CA GLY A 64 15.50 -3.93 1.56
C GLY A 64 14.99 -2.57 1.07
N GLN A 65 13.75 -2.18 1.43
CA GLN A 65 13.10 -0.92 1.04
C GLN A 65 13.13 -0.68 -0.48
N GLN A 66 13.23 -1.75 -1.29
CA GLN A 66 13.48 -1.67 -2.74
C GLN A 66 12.45 -0.79 -3.45
N LYS A 67 11.17 -1.00 -3.12
CA LYS A 67 10.06 -0.24 -3.70
C LYS A 67 9.91 1.17 -3.10
N VAL A 68 10.24 1.35 -1.82
CA VAL A 68 10.22 2.68 -1.16
C VAL A 68 11.26 3.61 -1.81
N LEU A 69 12.46 3.10 -2.07
CA LEU A 69 13.59 3.86 -2.63
C LEU A 69 13.53 4.00 -4.17
N GLN A 70 12.62 3.32 -4.86
CA GLN A 70 12.61 3.25 -6.33
C GLN A 70 12.54 4.61 -7.05
N ARG A 71 11.91 5.62 -6.43
CA ARG A 71 11.75 6.98 -7.00
C ARG A 71 12.91 7.94 -6.66
N VAL A 72 13.86 7.53 -5.83
CA VAL A 72 15.00 8.39 -5.46
C VAL A 72 15.81 8.81 -6.69
N LYS A 73 16.00 7.89 -7.65
CA LYS A 73 16.66 8.19 -8.93
C LYS A 73 15.94 9.22 -9.80
N TYR A 74 14.66 9.48 -9.53
CA TYR A 74 13.83 10.47 -10.24
C TYR A 74 13.60 11.74 -9.42
N GLY A 75 14.36 11.94 -8.32
CA GLY A 75 14.32 13.16 -7.51
C GLY A 75 13.30 13.16 -6.36
N ASP A 76 12.56 12.07 -6.13
CA ASP A 76 11.64 11.96 -4.99
C ASP A 76 12.34 11.38 -3.74
N TYR A 77 12.93 12.26 -2.94
CA TYR A 77 13.66 11.90 -1.72
C TYR A 77 12.77 11.48 -0.53
N ALA A 78 11.43 11.49 -0.68
CA ALA A 78 10.54 10.98 0.38
C ALA A 78 10.81 9.52 0.73
N GLY A 79 11.31 8.73 -0.23
CA GLY A 79 11.74 7.36 0.03
C GLY A 79 12.89 7.26 1.03
N ILE A 80 13.87 8.18 0.96
CA ILE A 80 15.01 8.21 1.90
C ILE A 80 14.51 8.51 3.30
N GLY A 81 13.72 9.58 3.46
CA GLY A 81 13.18 9.94 4.77
C GLY A 81 12.36 8.81 5.40
N HIS A 82 11.52 8.13 4.61
CA HIS A 82 10.75 6.98 5.11
C HIS A 82 11.64 5.78 5.46
N ALA A 83 12.65 5.46 4.64
CA ALA A 83 13.60 4.39 4.95
C ALA A 83 14.41 4.68 6.22
N THR A 84 14.80 5.94 6.46
CA THR A 84 15.45 6.36 7.71
C THR A 84 14.52 6.16 8.91
N ILE A 85 13.24 6.54 8.80
CA ILE A 85 12.24 6.29 9.86
C ILE A 85 12.07 4.79 10.10
N PHE A 86 11.98 3.97 9.05
CA PHE A 86 11.80 2.53 9.14
C PHE A 86 12.96 1.83 9.87
N TRP A 87 14.20 2.07 9.42
CA TRP A 87 15.38 1.49 10.07
C TRP A 87 15.63 2.07 11.46
N GLY A 88 15.26 3.33 11.67
CA GLY A 88 15.22 3.94 12.98
C GLY A 88 14.28 3.19 13.91
N PHE A 89 13.04 2.96 13.46
CA PHE A 89 12.05 2.21 14.22
C PHE A 89 12.53 0.81 14.60
N LEU A 90 13.11 0.04 13.67
CA LEU A 90 13.63 -1.31 13.97
C LEU A 90 14.76 -1.29 15.02
N THR A 91 15.64 -0.29 14.93
CA THR A 91 16.71 -0.07 15.90
C THR A 91 16.14 0.26 17.28
N PHE A 92 15.20 1.21 17.35
CA PHE A 92 14.55 1.57 18.61
C PHE A 92 13.73 0.42 19.20
N MET A 93 13.06 -0.38 18.37
CA MET A 93 12.36 -1.59 18.81
C MET A 93 13.31 -2.57 19.50
N LEU A 94 14.50 -2.81 18.92
CA LEU A 94 15.54 -3.61 19.56
C LEU A 94 16.01 -2.98 20.87
N SER A 95 16.18 -1.65 20.90
CA SER A 95 16.53 -0.92 22.12
C SER A 95 15.48 -1.08 23.22
N TYR A 96 14.19 -1.03 22.90
CA TYR A 96 13.13 -1.19 23.90
C TYR A 96 13.13 -2.59 24.50
N GLY A 97 13.35 -3.62 23.67
CA GLY A 97 13.53 -4.99 24.14
C GLY A 97 14.65 -5.13 25.17
N ILE A 98 15.81 -4.52 24.90
CA ILE A 98 17.01 -4.64 25.74
C ILE A 98 16.95 -3.71 26.96
N PHE A 99 16.74 -2.41 26.76
CA PHE A 99 16.94 -1.36 27.77
C PHE A 99 15.67 -0.97 28.54
N ILE A 100 14.48 -1.29 28.04
CA ILE A 100 13.24 -1.04 28.77
C ILE A 100 12.74 -2.33 29.37
N PHE A 101 12.43 -3.33 28.55
CA PHE A 101 11.81 -4.56 29.04
C PHE A 101 12.79 -5.45 29.78
N ALA A 102 13.88 -5.90 29.15
CA ALA A 102 14.83 -6.81 29.78
C ALA A 102 15.59 -6.15 30.95
N ALA A 103 16.04 -4.90 30.79
CA ALA A 103 16.71 -4.16 31.85
C ALA A 103 15.81 -3.87 33.07
N SER A 104 14.49 -3.77 32.90
CA SER A 104 13.58 -3.61 34.04
C SER A 104 13.57 -4.86 34.94
N VAL A 105 13.66 -6.07 34.36
CA VAL A 105 13.75 -7.33 35.12
C VAL A 105 15.13 -7.49 35.76
N ASN A 106 16.17 -7.24 34.98
CA ASN A 106 17.55 -7.35 35.43
C ASN A 106 18.37 -6.18 34.86
N GLY A 107 18.70 -5.21 35.71
CA GLY A 107 19.46 -4.02 35.33
C GLY A 107 20.84 -4.33 34.72
N ALA A 108 21.42 -5.49 34.99
CA ALA A 108 22.69 -5.92 34.41
C ALA A 108 22.55 -6.59 33.03
N PHE A 109 21.33 -6.88 32.56
CA PHE A 109 21.09 -7.59 31.30
C PHE A 109 21.72 -6.92 30.08
N PRO A 110 21.62 -5.59 29.87
CA PRO A 110 22.23 -4.96 28.71
C PRO A 110 23.74 -5.12 28.67
N ALA A 111 24.42 -4.97 29.82
CA ALA A 111 25.86 -5.14 29.92
C ALA A 111 26.29 -6.61 29.74
N TRP A 112 25.46 -7.57 30.19
CA TRP A 112 25.68 -9.00 29.92
C TRP A 112 25.58 -9.33 28.42
N LEU A 113 24.59 -8.75 27.72
CA LEU A 113 24.35 -9.03 26.29
C LEU A 113 25.34 -8.31 25.36
N LEU A 114 25.67 -7.04 25.66
CA LEU A 114 26.42 -6.16 24.75
C LEU A 114 27.82 -5.78 25.25
N THR A 115 28.19 -6.09 26.50
CA THR A 115 29.32 -5.46 27.24
C THR A 115 29.09 -3.97 27.52
N GLU A 116 29.82 -3.39 28.47
CA GLU A 116 29.73 -1.93 28.74
C GLU A 116 30.08 -1.09 27.51
N THR A 117 31.13 -1.48 26.78
CA THR A 117 31.53 -0.82 25.53
C THR A 117 30.44 -0.90 24.47
N GLY A 118 29.76 -2.04 24.34
CA GLY A 118 28.65 -2.18 23.39
C GLY A 118 27.44 -1.36 23.78
N VAL A 119 27.09 -1.28 25.08
CA VAL A 119 26.04 -0.38 25.57
C VAL A 119 26.38 1.08 25.25
N LEU A 120 27.65 1.49 25.43
CA LEU A 120 28.09 2.85 25.13
C LEU A 120 27.94 3.18 23.64
N VAL A 121 28.48 2.32 22.78
CA VAL A 121 28.40 2.51 21.31
C VAL A 121 26.96 2.56 20.85
N TYR A 122 26.12 1.65 21.34
CA TYR A 122 24.71 1.59 20.95
C TYR A 122 23.92 2.78 21.49
N SER A 123 24.16 3.22 22.73
CA SER A 123 23.51 4.40 23.31
C SER A 123 23.90 5.69 22.58
N ARG A 124 25.17 5.86 22.21
CA ARG A 124 25.64 6.98 21.37
C ARG A 124 24.99 6.96 19.99
N TYR A 125 24.85 5.78 19.39
CA TYR A 125 24.17 5.63 18.11
C TYR A 125 22.68 6.03 18.19
N LEU A 126 21.95 5.53 19.19
CA LEU A 126 20.55 5.88 19.43
C LEU A 126 20.36 7.37 19.73
N ASP A 127 21.29 7.98 20.45
CA ASP A 127 21.28 9.40 20.79
C ASP A 127 21.39 10.27 19.52
N ILE A 128 22.37 9.99 18.65
CA ILE A 128 22.49 10.65 17.34
C ILE A 128 21.25 10.37 16.47
N LEU A 129 20.81 9.10 16.41
CA LEU A 129 19.68 8.69 15.60
C LEU A 129 18.38 9.37 16.03
N SER A 130 18.18 9.62 17.33
CA SER A 130 17.04 10.38 17.85
C SER A 130 16.98 11.78 17.26
N ALA A 131 18.11 12.49 17.24
CA ALA A 131 18.19 13.82 16.66
C ALA A 131 17.99 13.81 15.13
N VAL A 132 18.57 12.85 14.43
CA VAL A 132 18.36 12.65 12.99
C VAL A 132 16.87 12.42 12.69
N LEU A 133 16.21 11.55 13.46
CA LEU A 133 14.79 11.27 13.29
C LEU A 133 13.92 12.50 13.58
N LEU A 134 14.24 13.30 14.59
CA LEU A 134 13.55 14.59 14.82
C LEU A 134 13.64 15.53 13.62
N VAL A 135 14.84 15.66 13.02
CA VAL A 135 15.02 16.47 11.80
C VAL A 135 14.21 15.91 10.63
N VAL A 136 14.22 14.59 10.43
CA VAL A 136 13.43 13.93 9.37
C VAL A 136 11.93 14.12 9.59
N LEU A 137 11.45 14.07 10.83
CA LEU A 137 10.05 14.28 11.17
C LEU A 137 9.61 15.73 10.92
N VAL A 138 10.44 16.71 11.30
CA VAL A 138 10.20 18.13 10.98
C VAL A 138 10.13 18.33 9.47
N TRP A 139 11.07 17.75 8.71
CA TRP A 139 11.05 17.80 7.25
C TRP A 139 9.79 17.14 6.67
N ALA A 140 9.40 15.96 7.16
CA ALA A 140 8.20 15.25 6.73
C ALA A 140 6.93 16.05 7.02
N PHE A 141 6.87 16.72 8.17
CA PHE A 141 5.78 17.62 8.55
C PHE A 141 5.70 18.82 7.58
N VAL A 142 6.80 19.53 7.37
CA VAL A 142 6.86 20.67 6.44
C VAL A 142 6.43 20.24 5.03
N ARG A 143 6.95 19.11 4.54
CA ARG A 143 6.59 18.59 3.22
C ARG A 143 5.10 18.27 3.09
N ARG A 144 4.46 17.76 4.15
CA ARG A 144 3.07 17.32 4.11
C ARG A 144 2.06 18.46 4.33
N TRP A 145 2.33 19.41 5.22
CA TRP A 145 1.38 20.47 5.56
C TRP A 145 1.72 21.85 5.01
N VAL A 146 2.97 22.11 4.62
CA VAL A 146 3.39 23.39 4.05
C VAL A 146 3.56 23.28 2.54
N LEU A 147 4.46 22.41 2.06
CA LEU A 147 4.78 22.30 0.62
C LEU A 147 3.69 21.63 -0.21
N LYS A 148 2.95 20.69 0.39
CA LYS A 148 1.80 19.97 -0.22
C LYS A 148 2.00 19.56 -1.70
N PRO A 149 3.01 18.72 -2.03
CA PRO A 149 3.12 18.13 -3.36
C PRO A 149 1.80 17.48 -3.79
N HIS A 150 1.50 17.39 -5.09
CA HIS A 150 0.21 16.92 -5.63
C HIS A 150 -0.38 15.71 -4.89
N ARG A 151 0.41 14.63 -4.78
CA ARG A 151 0.02 13.40 -4.09
C ARG A 151 -0.27 13.51 -2.59
N LEU A 152 0.15 14.60 -1.93
CA LEU A 152 -0.09 14.93 -0.53
C LEU A 152 -1.11 16.06 -0.34
N SER A 153 -1.74 16.52 -1.43
CA SER A 153 -2.78 17.56 -1.37
C SER A 153 -4.12 17.01 -0.86
N TYR A 154 -4.34 15.70 -1.00
CA TYR A 154 -5.57 15.00 -0.61
C TYR A 154 -5.79 14.93 0.91
N ASP A 155 -7.06 14.89 1.30
CA ASP A 155 -7.58 14.73 2.65
C ASP A 155 -7.06 13.45 3.33
N LEU A 156 -7.14 12.29 2.67
CA LEU A 156 -6.64 11.02 3.19
C LEU A 156 -5.16 11.11 3.62
N THR A 157 -4.34 11.79 2.82
CA THR A 157 -2.91 11.94 3.14
C THR A 157 -2.65 12.91 4.30
N ARG A 158 -3.58 13.82 4.58
CA ARG A 158 -3.48 14.87 5.62
C ARG A 158 -4.42 14.64 6.79
N HIS A 159 -5.02 13.44 6.91
CA HIS A 159 -5.82 13.03 8.05
C HIS A 159 -5.07 13.26 9.38
N SER A 160 -5.81 13.59 10.43
CA SER A 160 -5.25 13.97 11.75
C SER A 160 -4.36 12.89 12.36
N ASP A 161 -4.61 11.61 12.07
CA ASP A 161 -3.74 10.50 12.48
C ASP A 161 -2.29 10.69 12.03
N ALA A 162 -2.07 11.32 10.87
CA ALA A 162 -0.72 11.64 10.41
C ALA A 162 0.03 12.52 11.40
N LEU A 163 -0.66 13.51 11.97
CA LEU A 163 -0.09 14.46 12.92
C LEU A 163 0.13 13.80 14.27
N ILE A 164 -0.86 13.03 14.75
CA ILE A 164 -0.76 12.31 16.02
C ILE A 164 0.48 11.41 16.01
N ILE A 165 0.72 10.69 14.91
CA ILE A 165 1.84 9.76 14.87
C ILE A 165 3.18 10.49 14.76
N VAL A 166 3.26 11.60 14.02
CA VAL A 166 4.46 12.45 14.01
C VAL A 166 4.76 12.97 15.43
N LEU A 167 3.74 13.35 16.19
CA LEU A 167 3.89 13.79 17.59
C LEU A 167 4.30 12.64 18.51
N LEU A 168 3.74 11.43 18.36
CA LEU A 168 4.13 10.27 19.16
C LEU A 168 5.59 9.87 18.88
N ILE A 169 6.00 9.75 17.61
CA ILE A 169 7.38 9.39 17.26
C ILE A 169 8.34 10.52 17.69
N GLY A 170 7.99 11.78 17.46
CA GLY A 170 8.77 12.93 17.93
C GLY A 170 8.90 12.94 19.46
N GLY A 171 7.82 12.61 20.16
CA GLY A 171 7.79 12.43 21.61
C GLY A 171 8.71 11.31 22.10
N LEU A 172 8.76 10.16 21.40
CA LEU A 172 9.71 9.08 21.70
C LEU A 172 11.16 9.54 21.56
N MET A 173 11.49 10.25 20.47
CA MET A 173 12.86 10.73 20.23
C MET A 173 13.26 11.79 21.26
N LEU A 174 12.37 12.75 21.54
CA LEU A 174 12.61 13.80 22.51
C LEU A 174 12.76 13.25 23.93
N SER A 175 11.86 12.36 24.34
CA SER A 175 11.94 11.71 25.66
C SER A 175 13.19 10.84 25.81
N THR A 176 13.69 10.23 24.72
CA THR A 176 14.99 9.53 24.73
C THR A 176 16.14 10.48 25.07
N LEU A 177 16.26 11.59 24.33
CA LEU A 177 17.32 12.59 24.54
C LEU A 177 17.24 13.20 25.95
N LEU A 178 16.03 13.57 26.39
CA LEU A 178 15.83 14.18 27.71
C LEU A 178 16.05 13.18 28.85
N THR A 179 15.72 11.90 28.67
CA THR A 179 16.05 10.87 29.67
C THR A 179 17.55 10.75 29.87
N HIS A 180 18.36 10.78 28.80
CA HIS A 180 19.82 10.81 28.92
C HIS A 180 20.33 12.13 29.52
N ALA A 181 19.77 13.27 29.11
CA ALA A 181 20.17 14.58 29.62
C ALA A 181 19.95 14.72 31.12
N PHE A 182 18.77 14.34 31.62
CA PHE A 182 18.49 14.39 33.05
C PHE A 182 19.21 13.28 33.83
N TRP A 183 19.57 12.16 33.19
CA TRP A 183 20.49 11.18 33.79
C TRP A 183 21.87 11.77 34.05
N VAL A 184 22.41 12.55 33.11
CA VAL A 184 23.68 13.27 33.29
C VAL A 184 23.54 14.39 34.32
N ALA A 185 22.49 15.22 34.24
CA ALA A 185 22.28 16.35 35.13
C ALA A 185 22.10 15.96 36.61
N GLN A 186 21.61 14.74 36.89
CA GLN A 186 21.54 14.21 38.27
C GLN A 186 22.86 13.58 38.77
N GLY A 187 23.94 13.62 37.98
CA GLY A 187 25.23 13.00 38.31
C GLY A 187 25.32 11.51 37.99
N GLY A 188 24.51 11.02 37.05
CA GLY A 188 24.56 9.65 36.58
C GLY A 188 25.91 9.32 35.94
N ILE A 189 26.37 8.08 36.13
CA ILE A 189 27.63 7.56 35.59
C ILE A 189 27.35 6.37 34.65
N GLY A 190 28.37 5.93 33.93
CA GLY A 190 28.30 4.77 33.05
C GLY A 190 28.01 5.10 31.58
N PRO A 191 27.85 4.07 30.74
CA PRO A 191 27.69 4.21 29.30
C PRO A 191 26.57 5.17 28.86
N GLU A 192 25.46 5.19 29.59
CA GLU A 192 24.28 6.02 29.30
C GLU A 192 24.47 7.49 29.65
N ALA A 193 25.48 7.82 30.47
CA ALA A 193 25.86 9.20 30.79
C ALA A 193 26.85 9.79 29.77
N ASP A 194 27.49 8.95 28.96
CA ASP A 194 28.54 9.36 28.01
C ASP A 194 28.08 9.29 26.55
N VAL A 195 26.79 9.59 26.33
CA VAL A 195 26.23 9.90 25.01
C VAL A 195 26.60 11.32 24.58
N TYR A 196 26.37 11.73 23.33
CA TYR A 196 26.86 13.03 22.85
C TYR A 196 25.88 14.18 23.13
N ILE A 197 24.66 14.06 22.62
CA ILE A 197 23.62 15.08 22.68
C ILE A 197 23.01 15.10 24.07
N GLY A 198 22.65 13.94 24.62
CA GLY A 198 22.16 13.83 26.00
C GLY A 198 23.14 14.45 27.01
N LYS A 199 24.45 14.17 26.90
CA LYS A 199 25.45 14.73 27.80
C LYS A 199 25.58 16.24 27.70
N ALA A 200 25.68 16.77 26.47
CA ALA A 200 25.74 18.22 26.26
C ALA A 200 24.51 18.94 26.82
N LEU A 201 23.31 18.36 26.64
CA LEU A 201 22.07 18.89 27.24
C LEU A 201 22.05 18.76 28.76
N GLY A 202 22.58 17.67 29.31
CA GLY A 202 22.68 17.46 30.75
C GLY A 202 23.61 18.47 31.43
N GLU A 203 24.79 18.70 30.86
CA GLU A 203 25.74 19.73 31.31
C GLU A 203 25.10 21.13 31.25
N LEU A 204 24.41 21.45 30.15
CA LEU A 204 23.65 22.70 30.02
C LEU A 204 22.57 22.84 31.11
N PHE A 205 21.85 21.76 31.44
CA PHE A 205 20.84 21.79 32.51
C PHE A 205 21.46 21.99 33.89
N THR A 206 22.63 21.41 34.15
CA THR A 206 23.40 21.67 35.36
C THR A 206 23.85 23.13 35.43
N ASP A 207 24.34 23.70 34.32
CA ASP A 207 24.77 25.11 34.24
C ASP A 207 23.60 26.09 34.42
N LEU A 208 22.40 25.73 33.94
CA LEU A 208 21.16 26.47 34.18
C LEU A 208 20.64 26.37 35.62
N GLY A 209 21.33 25.62 36.49
CA GLY A 209 20.99 25.50 37.91
C GLY A 209 19.89 24.50 38.22
N ILE A 210 19.61 23.53 37.33
CA ILE A 210 18.69 22.45 37.64
C ILE A 210 19.30 21.56 38.73
N GLY A 211 18.72 21.62 39.93
CA GLY A 211 19.19 20.83 41.07
C GLY A 211 19.02 19.32 40.84
N ILE A 212 19.88 18.53 41.49
CA ILE A 212 19.92 17.05 41.38
C ILE A 212 18.54 16.42 41.62
N SER A 213 17.80 16.89 42.64
CA SER A 213 16.46 16.37 42.93
C SER A 213 15.48 16.61 41.77
N ALA A 214 15.53 17.80 41.15
CA ALA A 214 14.67 18.11 40.02
C ALA A 214 15.06 17.28 38.79
N ALA A 215 16.36 17.15 38.52
CA ALA A 215 16.87 16.30 37.44
C ALA A 215 16.42 14.84 37.59
N LYS A 216 16.51 14.27 38.81
CA LYS A 216 16.03 12.91 39.09
C LYS A 216 14.53 12.73 38.82
N THR A 217 13.71 13.69 39.26
CA THR A 217 12.27 13.65 39.00
C THR A 217 11.97 13.76 37.50
N LEU A 218 12.63 14.70 36.80
CA LEU A 218 12.43 14.90 35.36
C LEU A 218 12.89 13.69 34.55
N GLN A 219 14.01 13.07 34.90
CA GLN A 219 14.45 11.81 34.29
C GLN A 219 13.37 10.73 34.39
N GLY A 220 12.80 10.54 35.58
CA GLY A 220 11.71 9.59 35.79
C GLY A 220 10.47 9.94 34.97
N VAL A 221 10.08 11.21 34.93
CA VAL A 221 8.93 11.68 34.13
C VAL A 221 9.12 11.40 32.64
N PHE A 222 10.29 11.72 32.06
CA PHE A 222 10.56 11.46 30.64
C PHE A 222 10.66 9.97 30.33
N TRP A 223 11.24 9.18 31.22
CA TRP A 223 11.30 7.72 31.05
C TRP A 223 9.90 7.09 31.08
N TRP A 224 9.06 7.46 32.05
CA TRP A 224 7.67 6.98 32.12
C TRP A 224 6.83 7.48 30.96
N SER A 225 6.99 8.74 30.56
CA SER A 225 6.31 9.29 29.38
C SER A 225 6.71 8.52 28.12
N HIS A 226 7.99 8.17 27.97
CA HIS A 226 8.47 7.36 26.86
C HIS A 226 7.78 5.99 26.83
N LEU A 227 7.76 5.27 27.97
CA LEU A 227 7.06 3.99 28.08
C LEU A 227 5.56 4.14 27.78
N SER A 228 4.89 5.15 28.33
CA SER A 228 3.48 5.42 28.05
C SER A 228 3.22 5.65 26.57
N ILE A 229 4.09 6.41 25.88
CA ILE A 229 3.96 6.63 24.42
C ILE A 229 4.11 5.31 23.66
N ILE A 230 5.06 4.44 24.01
CA ILE A 230 5.20 3.10 23.39
C ILE A 230 3.90 2.29 23.53
N LEU A 231 3.35 2.25 24.74
CA LEU A 231 2.17 1.43 25.04
C LEU A 231 0.90 2.00 24.37
N ILE A 232 0.71 3.32 24.40
CA ILE A 232 -0.39 4.01 23.70
C ILE A 232 -0.27 3.77 22.20
N PHE A 233 0.93 3.94 21.64
CA PHE A 233 1.16 3.71 20.21
C PHE A 233 0.83 2.27 19.82
N THR A 234 1.22 1.29 20.65
CA THR A 234 0.90 -0.14 20.43
C THR A 234 -0.61 -0.36 20.31
N VAL A 235 -1.41 0.16 21.25
CA VAL A 235 -2.88 0.04 21.23
C VAL A 235 -3.52 0.81 20.08
N TYR A 236 -2.90 1.91 19.65
CA TYR A 236 -3.44 2.80 18.63
C TYR A 236 -3.22 2.28 17.19
N ILE A 237 -2.23 1.41 16.95
CA ILE A 237 -1.89 0.91 15.61
C ILE A 237 -3.09 0.35 14.83
N PRO A 238 -3.94 -0.56 15.38
CA PRO A 238 -5.07 -1.14 14.64
C PRO A 238 -6.16 -0.15 14.23
N TYR A 239 -6.13 1.06 14.79
CA TYR A 239 -7.11 2.11 14.50
C TYR A 239 -6.65 3.11 13.44
N THR A 240 -5.39 3.05 13.02
CA THR A 240 -4.79 4.08 12.18
C THR A 240 -4.14 3.51 10.93
N LYS A 241 -3.76 4.42 10.03
CA LYS A 241 -2.90 4.11 8.90
C LYS A 241 -1.55 3.46 9.26
N HIS A 242 -1.08 3.48 10.51
CA HIS A 242 0.16 2.79 10.90
C HIS A 242 0.01 1.27 10.94
N MET A 243 -1.21 0.73 10.79
CA MET A 243 -1.44 -0.68 10.54
C MET A 243 -0.63 -1.23 9.35
N HIS A 244 -0.30 -0.37 8.37
CA HIS A 244 0.58 -0.73 7.25
C HIS A 244 1.94 -1.30 7.70
N MET A 245 2.44 -0.93 8.89
CA MET A 245 3.71 -1.45 9.41
C MET A 245 3.70 -2.99 9.55
N PHE A 246 2.54 -3.57 9.89
CA PHE A 246 2.37 -5.02 9.96
C PHE A 246 1.77 -5.60 8.69
N ALA A 247 0.79 -4.90 8.10
CA ALA A 247 0.08 -5.41 6.93
C ALA A 247 0.96 -5.37 5.67
N ALA A 248 1.86 -4.40 5.49
CA ALA A 248 2.69 -4.28 4.29
C ALA A 248 3.67 -5.46 4.09
N PRO A 249 4.41 -5.94 5.10
CA PRO A 249 5.24 -7.14 4.95
C PRO A 249 4.42 -8.39 4.60
N VAL A 250 3.25 -8.57 5.23
CA VAL A 250 2.33 -9.66 4.94
C VAL A 250 1.80 -9.55 3.51
N ASN A 251 1.46 -8.33 3.08
CA ASN A 251 0.96 -8.06 1.75
C ASN A 251 2.03 -8.31 0.66
N ALA A 252 3.28 -7.92 0.93
CA ALA A 252 4.41 -8.16 0.04
C ALA A 252 4.72 -9.65 -0.14
N PHE A 253 4.49 -10.47 0.90
CA PHE A 253 4.59 -11.93 0.82
C PHE A 253 3.48 -12.52 -0.05
N PHE A 254 2.24 -12.06 0.14
CA PHE A 254 1.07 -12.56 -0.59
C PHE A 254 0.78 -11.85 -1.93
N ARG A 255 1.72 -11.02 -2.43
CA ARG A 255 1.61 -10.33 -3.73
C ARG A 255 1.39 -11.31 -4.89
N SER A 256 0.74 -10.88 -5.95
CA SER A 256 0.68 -11.65 -7.20
C SER A 256 2.07 -11.83 -7.81
N LEU A 257 2.37 -13.06 -8.26
CA LEU A 257 3.56 -13.39 -9.05
C LEU A 257 3.24 -13.43 -10.56
N GLU A 258 1.96 -13.34 -10.92
CA GLU A 258 1.51 -13.25 -12.30
C GLU A 258 1.98 -11.95 -12.97
N PRO A 259 2.04 -11.92 -14.32
CA PRO A 259 2.28 -10.69 -15.06
C PRO A 259 1.36 -9.54 -14.62
N LYS A 260 1.93 -8.35 -14.48
CA LYS A 260 1.16 -7.17 -14.04
C LYS A 260 0.06 -6.86 -15.07
N GLY A 261 -1.17 -6.72 -14.57
CA GLY A 261 -2.33 -6.48 -15.41
C GLY A 261 -3.00 -7.76 -15.95
N ALA A 262 -2.46 -8.95 -15.66
CA ALA A 262 -3.17 -10.19 -15.92
C ALA A 262 -4.50 -10.21 -15.15
N LEU A 263 -5.60 -10.35 -15.87
CA LEU A 263 -6.92 -10.51 -15.28
C LEU A 263 -7.17 -11.98 -14.99
N SER A 264 -7.76 -12.26 -13.83
CA SER A 264 -8.23 -13.61 -13.52
C SER A 264 -9.32 -14.02 -14.50
N LEU A 265 -9.28 -15.26 -14.97
CA LEU A 265 -10.40 -15.84 -15.70
C LEU A 265 -11.61 -15.93 -14.77
N MET A 266 -12.77 -15.63 -15.32
CA MET A 266 -14.04 -15.77 -14.63
C MET A 266 -14.61 -17.15 -14.98
N ASP A 267 -14.96 -17.92 -13.95
CA ASP A 267 -15.86 -19.05 -14.15
C ASP A 267 -17.24 -18.46 -14.48
N LEU A 268 -17.86 -18.82 -15.60
CA LEU A 268 -19.20 -18.31 -15.96
C LEU A 268 -20.31 -19.29 -15.60
N GLU A 269 -19.95 -20.54 -15.29
CA GLU A 269 -20.90 -21.64 -15.11
C GLU A 269 -21.19 -21.93 -13.63
N ASN A 270 -20.21 -21.71 -12.74
CA ASN A 270 -20.30 -22.11 -11.33
C ASN A 270 -20.37 -20.96 -10.33
N VAL A 271 -20.68 -19.73 -10.77
CA VAL A 271 -20.80 -18.55 -9.90
C VAL A 271 -22.22 -18.04 -9.84
N GLU A 272 -22.67 -17.79 -8.62
CA GLU A 272 -23.98 -17.22 -8.31
C GLU A 272 -24.00 -15.68 -8.41
N LYS A 273 -22.82 -15.03 -8.32
CA LYS A 273 -22.63 -13.58 -8.45
C LYS A 273 -21.30 -13.24 -9.13
N PHE A 274 -21.36 -12.31 -10.07
CA PHE A 274 -20.21 -11.81 -10.82
C PHE A 274 -19.59 -10.57 -10.19
N GLY A 275 -18.25 -10.56 -10.11
CA GLY A 275 -17.48 -9.43 -9.60
C GLY A 275 -17.64 -9.20 -8.10
N ALA A 276 -17.49 -7.93 -7.68
CA ALA A 276 -17.58 -7.49 -6.30
C ALA A 276 -18.39 -6.20 -6.15
N GLY A 277 -19.61 -6.34 -5.61
CA GLY A 277 -20.49 -5.22 -5.22
C GLY A 277 -20.66 -5.05 -3.71
N ARG A 278 -20.05 -5.95 -2.91
CA ARG A 278 -20.07 -5.96 -1.44
C ARG A 278 -18.72 -6.46 -0.92
N VAL A 279 -18.40 -6.18 0.34
CA VAL A 279 -17.17 -6.59 1.04
C VAL A 279 -16.87 -8.09 0.93
N GLN A 280 -17.86 -8.94 1.19
CA GLN A 280 -17.69 -10.41 1.12
C GLN A 280 -17.49 -10.93 -0.31
N ASP A 281 -17.71 -10.10 -1.33
CA ASP A 281 -17.49 -10.46 -2.71
C ASP A 281 -16.03 -10.26 -3.16
N PHE A 282 -15.24 -9.49 -2.39
CA PHE A 282 -13.79 -9.36 -2.58
C PHE A 282 -13.04 -10.52 -1.93
N THR A 283 -11.84 -10.83 -2.43
CA THR A 283 -10.94 -11.80 -1.80
C THR A 283 -10.33 -11.27 -0.50
N TRP A 284 -9.92 -12.16 0.41
CA TRP A 284 -9.20 -11.76 1.62
C TRP A 284 -7.94 -10.92 1.30
N LYS A 285 -7.28 -11.18 0.17
CA LYS A 285 -6.10 -10.43 -0.27
C LYS A 285 -6.44 -8.98 -0.68
N GLN A 286 -7.56 -8.77 -1.35
CA GLN A 286 -8.05 -7.42 -1.70
C GLN A 286 -8.48 -6.64 -0.44
N LEU A 287 -9.02 -7.31 0.58
CA LEU A 287 -9.32 -6.67 1.86
C LEU A 287 -8.04 -6.35 2.67
N LEU A 288 -7.03 -7.23 2.63
CA LEU A 288 -5.72 -7.00 3.24
C LEU A 288 -4.99 -5.79 2.61
N ASP A 289 -5.14 -5.60 1.31
CA ASP A 289 -4.56 -4.47 0.57
C ASP A 289 -4.98 -3.11 1.16
N GLY A 290 -6.22 -3.03 1.66
CA GLY A 290 -6.71 -1.90 2.44
C GLY A 290 -5.85 -1.56 3.65
N TYR A 291 -5.60 -2.56 4.50
CA TYR A 291 -4.77 -2.38 5.71
C TYR A 291 -3.28 -2.17 5.41
N ALA A 292 -2.80 -2.65 4.27
CA ALA A 292 -1.44 -2.42 3.81
C ALA A 292 -1.24 -1.01 3.24
N CYS A 293 -2.30 -0.34 2.78
CA CYS A 293 -2.21 1.00 2.20
C CYS A 293 -1.64 2.01 3.20
N ALA A 294 -0.49 2.60 2.86
CA ALA A 294 0.14 3.65 3.66
C ALA A 294 -0.38 5.06 3.34
N VAL A 295 -1.37 5.19 2.44
CA VAL A 295 -1.96 6.47 2.03
C VAL A 295 -0.87 7.48 1.59
N CYS A 296 0.11 6.99 0.81
CA CYS A 296 1.29 7.75 0.38
C CYS A 296 1.07 8.54 -0.92
N GLY A 297 -0.03 8.25 -1.63
CA GLY A 297 -0.43 8.91 -2.88
C GLY A 297 0.39 8.55 -4.12
N ARG A 298 1.42 7.69 -4.04
CA ARG A 298 2.25 7.32 -5.21
C ARG A 298 1.45 6.73 -6.37
N CYS A 299 0.43 5.92 -6.05
CA CYS A 299 -0.47 5.34 -7.05
C CYS A 299 -1.36 6.39 -7.72
N THR A 300 -1.84 7.39 -6.97
CA THR A 300 -2.58 8.55 -7.51
C THR A 300 -1.71 9.42 -8.40
N ASP A 301 -0.50 9.73 -7.93
CA ASP A 301 0.49 10.54 -8.65
C ASP A 301 0.93 9.93 -9.99
N ALA A 302 0.88 8.60 -10.10
CA ALA A 302 1.21 7.86 -11.32
C ALA A 302 0.00 7.57 -12.21
N CYS A 303 -1.22 7.90 -11.76
CA CYS A 303 -2.44 7.55 -12.47
C CYS A 303 -2.70 8.55 -13.61
N PRO A 304 -2.69 8.12 -14.89
CA PRO A 304 -2.92 9.03 -16.02
C PRO A 304 -4.33 9.65 -16.00
N ALA A 305 -5.34 8.92 -15.51
CA ALA A 305 -6.69 9.45 -15.33
C ALA A 305 -6.69 10.61 -14.31
N ASN A 306 -6.05 10.41 -13.15
CA ASN A 306 -5.97 11.46 -12.14
C ASN A 306 -5.22 12.70 -12.64
N LEU A 307 -4.09 12.49 -13.33
CA LEU A 307 -3.26 13.57 -13.88
C LEU A 307 -3.99 14.43 -14.92
N THR A 308 -5.01 13.89 -15.59
CA THR A 308 -5.85 14.60 -16.56
C THR A 308 -7.09 15.23 -15.93
N GLY A 309 -7.21 15.21 -14.60
CA GLY A 309 -8.33 15.81 -13.86
C GLY A 309 -9.57 14.94 -13.73
N LYS A 310 -9.49 13.65 -14.10
CA LYS A 310 -10.57 12.67 -13.89
C LYS A 310 -10.66 12.27 -12.41
N GLN A 311 -11.79 11.67 -12.01
CA GLN A 311 -12.09 11.42 -10.60
C GLN A 311 -11.21 10.34 -9.97
N LEU A 312 -10.79 9.34 -10.76
CA LEU A 312 -10.04 8.20 -10.24
C LEU A 312 -8.81 8.59 -9.43
N SER A 313 -8.77 8.11 -8.19
CA SER A 313 -7.58 8.03 -7.36
C SER A 313 -7.45 6.61 -6.82
N PRO A 314 -6.47 5.79 -7.27
CA PRO A 314 -6.30 4.42 -6.79
C PRO A 314 -6.14 4.34 -5.26
N MET A 315 -5.52 5.35 -4.65
CA MET A 315 -5.42 5.46 -3.19
C MET A 315 -6.79 5.52 -2.51
N HIS A 316 -7.72 6.34 -3.03
CA HIS A 316 -9.07 6.46 -2.47
C HIS A 316 -9.88 5.18 -2.68
N ILE A 317 -9.72 4.49 -3.81
CA ILE A 317 -10.43 3.21 -4.03
C ILE A 317 -10.15 2.21 -2.90
N VAL A 318 -8.87 1.99 -2.59
CA VAL A 318 -8.45 0.96 -1.63
C VAL A 318 -8.69 1.42 -0.18
N GLU A 319 -8.50 2.70 0.11
CA GLU A 319 -8.77 3.24 1.45
C GLU A 319 -10.27 3.30 1.76
N ASN A 320 -11.09 3.74 0.81
CA ASN A 320 -12.55 3.78 0.99
C ASN A 320 -13.13 2.37 1.14
N LEU A 321 -12.60 1.36 0.42
CA LEU A 321 -12.96 -0.05 0.63
C LEU A 321 -12.64 -0.50 2.06
N LYS A 322 -11.46 -0.13 2.59
CA LYS A 322 -11.04 -0.47 3.95
C LYS A 322 -11.88 0.25 5.00
N ASP A 323 -12.20 1.52 4.79
CA ASP A 323 -13.03 2.29 5.71
C ASP A 323 -14.46 1.75 5.72
N HIS A 324 -15.04 1.42 4.55
CA HIS A 324 -16.32 0.72 4.43
C HIS A 324 -16.32 -0.60 5.19
N LEU A 325 -15.31 -1.45 4.95
CA LEU A 325 -15.11 -2.73 5.63
C LEU A 325 -15.11 -2.59 7.16
N VAL A 326 -14.41 -1.57 7.67
CA VAL A 326 -14.30 -1.31 9.10
C VAL A 326 -15.60 -0.77 9.68
N GLU A 327 -16.32 0.07 8.93
CA GLU A 327 -17.56 0.71 9.36
C GLU A 327 -18.71 -0.28 9.44
N ILE A 328 -18.89 -1.13 8.43
CA ILE A 328 -19.96 -2.14 8.43
C ILE A 328 -19.63 -3.34 9.32
N GLY A 329 -18.35 -3.59 9.59
CA GLY A 329 -17.87 -4.71 10.39
C GLY A 329 -18.06 -6.09 9.74
N HIS A 330 -18.00 -7.15 10.55
CA HIS A 330 -18.12 -8.52 10.04
C HIS A 330 -19.58 -8.86 9.70
N GLN A 331 -19.83 -9.27 8.46
CA GLN A 331 -21.19 -9.43 7.92
C GLN A 331 -21.87 -10.77 8.24
N GLY A 332 -21.20 -11.68 8.95
CA GLY A 332 -21.74 -13.01 9.28
C GLY A 332 -21.24 -14.07 8.31
N GLU A 333 -21.92 -15.20 8.23
CA GLU A 333 -21.63 -16.22 7.21
C GLU A 333 -21.94 -15.66 5.83
N ARG A 334 -21.12 -16.03 4.83
CA ARG A 334 -21.28 -15.52 3.48
C ARG A 334 -22.56 -16.08 2.86
N SER A 335 -23.45 -15.17 2.46
CA SER A 335 -24.69 -15.51 1.77
C SER A 335 -24.90 -14.59 0.55
N VAL A 336 -25.39 -15.16 -0.54
CA VAL A 336 -25.71 -14.39 -1.76
C VAL A 336 -26.80 -13.36 -1.49
N GLU A 337 -27.75 -13.69 -0.61
CA GLU A 337 -28.89 -12.85 -0.24
C GLU A 337 -28.55 -11.78 0.80
N HIS A 338 -27.35 -11.80 1.39
CA HIS A 338 -26.94 -10.83 2.38
C HIS A 338 -27.01 -9.39 1.84
N VAL A 339 -27.46 -8.44 2.64
CA VAL A 339 -27.47 -7.03 2.24
C VAL A 339 -26.61 -6.27 3.26
N GLU A 340 -25.63 -5.53 2.75
CA GLU A 340 -24.80 -4.68 3.61
C GLU A 340 -25.64 -3.54 4.20
N PRO A 341 -25.26 -3.01 5.38
CA PRO A 341 -25.97 -1.88 6.00
C PRO A 341 -26.16 -0.69 5.05
N PHE A 342 -25.19 -0.43 4.20
CA PHE A 342 -25.25 0.52 3.09
C PHE A 342 -24.33 0.04 1.95
N PRO A 343 -24.63 0.38 0.69
CA PRO A 343 -23.90 -0.16 -0.46
C PRO A 343 -22.54 0.53 -0.66
N ILE A 344 -21.54 -0.23 -1.10
CA ILE A 344 -20.23 0.31 -1.49
C ILE A 344 -20.30 1.10 -2.80
N LEU A 345 -21.17 0.68 -3.74
CA LEU A 345 -21.41 1.30 -5.04
C LEU A 345 -22.84 1.85 -5.08
N ASN A 346 -22.98 3.14 -5.39
CA ASN A 346 -24.28 3.79 -5.58
C ASN A 346 -24.11 5.06 -6.43
N GLY A 347 -23.83 4.89 -7.73
CA GLY A 347 -23.46 6.00 -8.60
C GLY A 347 -22.20 6.71 -8.09
N ASP A 348 -22.20 8.05 -8.14
CA ASP A 348 -21.12 8.87 -7.61
C ASP A 348 -21.28 9.20 -6.11
N ASP A 349 -22.43 8.87 -5.51
CA ASP A 349 -22.72 9.08 -4.09
C ASP A 349 -22.34 7.86 -3.20
N GLY A 350 -21.90 6.77 -3.82
CA GLY A 350 -21.41 5.59 -3.11
C GLY A 350 -20.08 5.83 -2.39
N VAL A 351 -19.70 4.91 -1.50
CA VAL A 351 -18.39 4.94 -0.83
C VAL A 351 -17.24 4.94 -1.85
N ILE A 352 -17.46 4.24 -2.97
CA ILE A 352 -16.61 4.28 -4.15
C ILE A 352 -17.45 4.78 -5.33
N SER A 353 -17.02 5.88 -5.95
CA SER A 353 -17.68 6.43 -7.16
C SER A 353 -17.58 5.46 -8.34
N GLU A 354 -18.72 5.20 -8.98
CA GLU A 354 -18.78 4.44 -10.23
C GLU A 354 -17.99 5.11 -11.37
N THR A 355 -17.99 6.45 -11.44
CA THR A 355 -17.17 7.19 -12.41
C THR A 355 -15.67 6.89 -12.22
N SER A 356 -15.20 6.88 -10.97
CA SER A 356 -13.80 6.55 -10.66
C SER A 356 -13.44 5.13 -11.09
N ILE A 357 -14.38 4.19 -10.96
CA ILE A 357 -14.19 2.81 -11.42
C ILE A 357 -14.02 2.78 -12.94
N TRP A 358 -14.85 3.48 -13.71
CA TRP A 358 -14.79 3.52 -15.19
C TRP A 358 -13.65 4.37 -15.76
N ASP A 359 -13.07 5.27 -14.96
CA ASP A 359 -11.89 6.05 -15.34
C ASP A 359 -10.59 5.23 -15.42
N CYS A 360 -10.53 4.04 -14.81
CA CYS A 360 -9.35 3.19 -14.82
C CYS A 360 -8.99 2.68 -16.23
N LEU A 361 -7.75 2.88 -16.65
CA LEU A 361 -7.26 2.42 -17.95
C LEU A 361 -6.58 1.04 -17.89
N ASN A 362 -6.59 0.38 -16.72
CA ASN A 362 -5.95 -0.93 -16.48
C ASN A 362 -4.44 -1.00 -16.80
N CYS A 363 -3.76 0.15 -16.93
CA CYS A 363 -2.34 0.21 -17.29
C CYS A 363 -1.36 -0.33 -16.23
N GLY A 364 -1.81 -0.58 -14.99
CA GLY A 364 -0.98 -1.14 -13.91
C GLY A 364 0.04 -0.18 -13.27
N ALA A 365 0.14 1.08 -13.71
CA ALA A 365 1.10 2.05 -13.16
C ALA A 365 0.99 2.22 -11.63
N CYS A 366 -0.22 2.19 -11.09
CA CYS A 366 -0.46 2.26 -9.64
C CYS A 366 0.15 1.08 -8.87
N MET A 367 0.13 -0.12 -9.46
CA MET A 367 0.68 -1.33 -8.84
C MET A 367 2.22 -1.37 -8.96
N GLU A 368 2.77 -0.86 -10.06
CA GLU A 368 4.22 -0.68 -10.20
C GLU A 368 4.77 0.27 -9.14
N GLU A 369 4.07 1.38 -8.92
CA GLU A 369 4.49 2.46 -8.06
C GLU A 369 4.19 2.24 -6.56
N CYS A 370 3.44 1.19 -6.23
CA CYS A 370 3.05 0.92 -4.85
C CYS A 370 4.21 0.36 -4.03
N PRO A 371 4.63 1.04 -2.94
CA PRO A 371 5.73 0.57 -2.09
C PRO A 371 5.39 -0.69 -1.29
N VAL A 372 4.11 -0.95 -1.10
CA VAL A 372 3.55 -2.01 -0.23
C VAL A 372 2.69 -2.99 -1.03
N THR A 373 2.91 -3.04 -2.35
CA THR A 373 2.34 -4.04 -3.29
C THR A 373 0.81 -4.18 -3.28
N VAL A 374 0.08 -3.07 -3.13
CA VAL A 374 -1.38 -3.04 -3.29
C VAL A 374 -1.79 -3.36 -4.73
N GLU A 375 -2.70 -4.31 -4.89
CA GLU A 375 -3.24 -4.77 -6.18
C GLU A 375 -4.52 -4.02 -6.56
N HIS A 376 -4.38 -2.74 -6.93
CA HIS A 376 -5.51 -1.87 -7.22
C HIS A 376 -6.36 -2.32 -8.42
N VAL A 377 -5.73 -2.83 -9.49
CA VAL A 377 -6.42 -3.14 -10.74
C VAL A 377 -7.40 -4.30 -10.57
N PRO A 378 -7.03 -5.46 -9.97
CA PRO A 378 -7.98 -6.53 -9.69
C PRO A 378 -9.21 -6.06 -8.92
N THR A 379 -9.03 -5.26 -7.85
CA THR A 379 -10.14 -4.67 -7.08
C THR A 379 -11.09 -3.85 -7.95
N ILE A 380 -10.55 -2.95 -8.77
CA ILE A 380 -11.37 -2.13 -9.69
C ILE A 380 -12.08 -3.00 -10.74
N MET A 381 -11.39 -4.03 -11.25
CA MET A 381 -11.95 -4.90 -12.26
C MET A 381 -13.08 -5.77 -11.74
N ASP A 382 -12.99 -6.26 -10.50
CA ASP A 382 -14.10 -6.99 -9.89
C ASP A 382 -15.31 -6.08 -9.64
N MET A 383 -15.11 -4.81 -9.29
CA MET A 383 -16.22 -3.85 -9.22
C MET A 383 -16.82 -3.56 -10.60
N ARG A 384 -16.01 -3.43 -11.66
CA ARG A 384 -16.52 -3.29 -13.05
C ARG A 384 -17.33 -4.49 -13.49
N ARG A 385 -16.88 -5.70 -13.15
CA ARG A 385 -17.58 -6.95 -13.44
C ARG A 385 -18.95 -6.97 -12.79
N TYR A 386 -19.03 -6.55 -11.53
CA TYR A 386 -20.32 -6.42 -10.83
C TYR A 386 -21.23 -5.39 -11.53
N LEU A 387 -20.73 -4.18 -11.76
CA LEU A 387 -21.52 -3.12 -12.40
C LEU A 387 -22.04 -3.57 -13.78
N LEU A 388 -21.23 -4.24 -14.57
CA LEU A 388 -21.64 -4.66 -15.91
C LEU A 388 -22.57 -5.89 -15.90
N LEU A 389 -22.19 -6.96 -15.19
CA LEU A 389 -22.85 -8.26 -15.30
C LEU A 389 -24.04 -8.43 -14.36
N GLU A 390 -24.06 -7.75 -13.22
CA GLU A 390 -25.17 -7.80 -12.26
C GLU A 390 -26.10 -6.60 -12.40
N GLU A 391 -25.53 -5.40 -12.58
CA GLU A 391 -26.32 -4.15 -12.58
C GLU A 391 -26.62 -3.61 -14.00
N SER A 392 -26.01 -4.18 -15.05
CA SER A 392 -26.10 -3.67 -16.43
C SER A 392 -25.70 -2.19 -16.57
N LYS A 393 -24.78 -1.72 -15.72
CA LYS A 393 -24.28 -0.33 -15.66
C LYS A 393 -22.89 -0.23 -16.27
N ALA A 394 -22.77 0.59 -17.32
CA ALA A 394 -21.51 1.03 -17.89
C ALA A 394 -21.70 2.39 -18.58
N PRO A 395 -20.61 3.15 -18.85
CA PRO A 395 -20.68 4.35 -19.67
C PRO A 395 -21.30 4.04 -21.03
N GLU A 396 -22.11 4.96 -21.54
CA GLU A 396 -22.88 4.77 -22.78
C GLU A 396 -21.98 4.35 -23.96
N THR A 397 -20.79 4.93 -24.08
CA THR A 397 -19.80 4.58 -25.11
C THR A 397 -19.33 3.13 -25.01
N ALA A 398 -19.12 2.64 -23.78
CA ALA A 398 -18.70 1.24 -23.54
C ALA A 398 -19.86 0.27 -23.81
N MET A 399 -21.07 0.60 -23.34
CA MET A 399 -22.26 -0.22 -23.60
C MET A 399 -22.56 -0.32 -25.10
N ASN A 400 -22.46 0.79 -25.82
CA ASN A 400 -22.62 0.81 -27.28
C ASN A 400 -21.59 -0.06 -28.01
N ALA A 401 -20.34 -0.10 -27.52
CA ALA A 401 -19.31 -0.96 -28.08
C ALA A 401 -19.61 -2.45 -27.82
N LEU A 402 -20.04 -2.81 -26.61
CA LEU A 402 -20.44 -4.18 -26.24
C LEU A 402 -21.61 -4.68 -27.08
N LEU A 403 -22.67 -3.88 -27.20
CA LEU A 403 -23.83 -4.19 -28.05
C LEU A 403 -23.43 -4.34 -29.53
N SER A 404 -22.50 -3.50 -30.00
CA SER A 404 -21.98 -3.62 -31.36
C SER A 404 -21.21 -4.93 -31.56
N MET A 405 -20.43 -5.37 -30.57
CA MET A 405 -19.72 -6.64 -30.64
C MET A 405 -20.67 -7.83 -30.67
N GLU A 406 -21.72 -7.81 -29.85
CA GLU A 406 -22.77 -8.84 -29.85
C GLU A 406 -23.51 -8.91 -31.19
N GLN A 407 -23.95 -7.76 -31.72
CA GLN A 407 -24.79 -7.71 -32.91
C GLN A 407 -24.02 -7.82 -34.23
N ARG A 408 -22.76 -7.35 -34.26
CA ARG A 408 -21.98 -7.19 -35.51
C ARG A 408 -20.60 -7.81 -35.45
N GLY A 409 -20.19 -8.39 -34.32
CA GLY A 409 -18.87 -9.03 -34.18
C GLY A 409 -17.68 -8.06 -34.12
N HIS A 410 -17.92 -6.76 -33.89
CA HIS A 410 -16.89 -5.72 -33.73
C HIS A 410 -17.42 -4.49 -32.97
N PRO A 411 -16.58 -3.64 -32.35
CA PRO A 411 -17.02 -2.52 -31.51
C PRO A 411 -17.32 -1.21 -32.28
N TRP A 412 -16.89 -1.11 -33.54
CA TRP A 412 -16.91 0.14 -34.33
C TRP A 412 -18.31 0.55 -34.81
N ARG A 413 -19.13 1.09 -33.92
CA ARG A 413 -20.48 1.62 -34.24
C ARG A 413 -20.44 2.71 -35.30
N GLY A 414 -21.31 2.59 -36.31
CA GLY A 414 -21.44 3.58 -37.39
C GLY A 414 -20.37 3.53 -38.46
N THR A 415 -19.42 2.58 -38.42
CA THR A 415 -18.49 2.38 -39.54
C THR A 415 -19.27 2.02 -40.81
N THR A 416 -18.89 2.65 -41.93
CA THR A 416 -19.40 2.35 -43.28
C THR A 416 -18.42 1.49 -44.07
N TYR A 417 -17.27 1.15 -43.48
CA TYR A 417 -16.26 0.33 -44.12
C TYR A 417 -16.61 -1.15 -44.04
N SER A 418 -16.31 -1.89 -45.10
CA SER A 418 -16.37 -3.35 -45.15
C SER A 418 -15.07 -4.00 -44.67
N ARG A 419 -15.05 -5.32 -44.56
CA ARG A 419 -13.83 -6.08 -44.20
C ARG A 419 -12.76 -6.06 -45.28
N THR A 420 -13.11 -5.66 -46.51
CA THR A 420 -12.23 -5.72 -47.68
C THR A 420 -11.87 -4.36 -48.26
N ASP A 421 -12.54 -3.27 -47.84
CA ASP A 421 -12.27 -1.91 -48.34
C ASP A 421 -10.79 -1.51 -48.20
N TRP A 422 -10.16 -1.89 -47.08
CA TRP A 422 -8.74 -1.62 -46.85
C TRP A 422 -7.84 -2.29 -47.89
N ALA A 423 -8.26 -3.35 -48.56
CA ALA A 423 -7.47 -4.11 -49.54
C ALA A 423 -7.59 -3.57 -50.98
N GLU A 424 -8.43 -2.54 -51.21
CA GLU A 424 -8.66 -2.00 -52.54
C GLU A 424 -7.35 -1.55 -53.21
N GLY A 425 -7.11 -2.01 -54.44
CA GLY A 425 -5.89 -1.72 -55.20
C GLY A 425 -4.63 -2.45 -54.72
N LEU A 426 -4.75 -3.42 -53.80
CA LEU A 426 -3.63 -4.28 -53.36
C LEU A 426 -3.71 -5.70 -53.91
N GLU A 427 -4.78 -6.11 -54.59
CA GLU A 427 -4.99 -7.47 -55.14
C GLU A 427 -4.66 -8.57 -54.10
N VAL A 428 -5.33 -8.52 -52.95
CA VAL A 428 -5.18 -9.50 -51.87
C VAL A 428 -6.23 -10.60 -52.04
N PRO A 429 -5.85 -11.87 -52.22
CA PRO A 429 -6.83 -12.95 -52.41
C PRO A 429 -7.53 -13.30 -51.09
N THR A 430 -8.78 -13.69 -51.19
CA THR A 430 -9.52 -14.36 -50.11
C THR A 430 -9.19 -15.85 -50.05
N LEU A 431 -9.42 -16.49 -48.92
CA LEU A 431 -9.21 -17.94 -48.76
C LEU A 431 -10.16 -18.74 -49.66
N ALA A 432 -11.32 -18.19 -50.02
CA ALA A 432 -12.22 -18.79 -51.01
C ALA A 432 -11.62 -18.79 -52.43
N GLU A 433 -10.87 -17.74 -52.80
CA GLU A 433 -10.18 -17.62 -54.08
C GLU A 433 -8.87 -18.41 -54.12
N LYS A 434 -8.19 -18.55 -52.96
CA LYS A 434 -6.95 -19.29 -52.81
C LYS A 434 -6.99 -20.24 -51.59
N PRO A 435 -7.67 -21.40 -51.70
CA PRO A 435 -7.86 -22.33 -50.58
C PRO A 435 -6.57 -23.01 -50.10
N ASP A 436 -5.53 -23.00 -50.92
CA ASP A 436 -4.22 -23.61 -50.69
C ASP A 436 -3.17 -22.62 -50.17
N ALA A 437 -3.57 -21.39 -49.81
CA ALA A 437 -2.68 -20.40 -49.24
C ALA A 437 -2.01 -20.91 -47.94
N GLU A 438 -0.70 -20.73 -47.83
CA GLU A 438 0.07 -21.20 -46.67
C GLU A 438 -0.23 -20.39 -45.40
N VAL A 439 -0.50 -19.09 -45.56
CA VAL A 439 -0.73 -18.15 -44.46
C VAL A 439 -2.11 -17.50 -44.56
N LEU A 440 -2.88 -17.57 -43.48
CA LEU A 440 -4.07 -16.75 -43.32
C LEU A 440 -3.70 -15.45 -42.60
N PHE A 441 -3.76 -14.32 -43.30
CA PHE A 441 -3.60 -13.02 -42.67
C PHE A 441 -4.93 -12.58 -42.06
N TRP A 442 -5.08 -12.81 -40.75
CA TRP A 442 -6.23 -12.32 -40.00
C TRP A 442 -6.06 -10.82 -39.72
N VAL A 443 -6.86 -9.98 -40.37
CA VAL A 443 -6.71 -8.52 -40.37
C VAL A 443 -7.19 -7.91 -39.05
N GLY A 444 -8.30 -8.43 -38.52
CA GLY A 444 -8.98 -7.92 -37.34
C GLY A 444 -9.85 -6.70 -37.63
N CYS A 445 -10.71 -6.37 -36.68
CA CYS A 445 -11.74 -5.36 -36.92
C CYS A 445 -11.21 -3.92 -36.87
N THR A 446 -10.20 -3.61 -36.04
CA THR A 446 -9.62 -2.27 -35.98
C THR A 446 -8.92 -1.91 -37.30
N PRO A 447 -8.00 -2.73 -37.83
CA PRO A 447 -7.34 -2.40 -39.10
C PRO A 447 -8.28 -2.50 -40.30
N ALA A 448 -9.34 -3.31 -40.25
CA ALA A 448 -10.30 -3.38 -41.37
C ALA A 448 -11.31 -2.22 -41.36
N LEU A 449 -11.85 -1.84 -40.19
CA LEU A 449 -13.07 -1.03 -40.09
C LEU A 449 -12.86 0.39 -39.53
N GLU A 450 -11.66 0.71 -39.05
CA GLU A 450 -11.30 2.06 -38.56
C GLU A 450 -10.30 2.72 -39.53
N GLN A 451 -10.71 3.86 -40.11
CA GLN A 451 -10.01 4.50 -41.23
C GLN A 451 -8.52 4.77 -40.96
N ARG A 452 -8.18 5.27 -39.76
CA ARG A 452 -6.79 5.60 -39.41
C ARG A 452 -5.93 4.33 -39.33
N SER A 453 -6.52 3.20 -39.00
CA SER A 453 -5.85 1.91 -38.82
C SER A 453 -5.74 1.08 -40.11
N GLN A 454 -6.54 1.35 -41.14
CA GLN A 454 -6.46 0.65 -42.45
C GLN A 454 -5.07 0.73 -43.10
N ALA A 455 -4.33 1.81 -42.87
CA ALA A 455 -2.96 1.95 -43.35
C ALA A 455 -2.02 0.85 -42.81
N ILE A 456 -2.30 0.30 -41.63
CA ILE A 456 -1.53 -0.80 -41.00
C ILE A 456 -1.73 -2.09 -41.79
N ALA A 457 -2.99 -2.49 -42.05
CA ALA A 457 -3.31 -3.67 -42.84
C ALA A 457 -2.75 -3.58 -44.27
N ARG A 458 -2.89 -2.41 -44.91
CA ARG A 458 -2.31 -2.14 -46.24
C ARG A 458 -0.79 -2.29 -46.25
N SER A 459 -0.12 -1.76 -45.23
CA SER A 459 1.34 -1.85 -45.12
C SER A 459 1.80 -3.30 -44.91
N MET A 460 1.09 -4.05 -44.06
CA MET A 460 1.36 -5.47 -43.85
C MET A 460 1.19 -6.27 -45.15
N ALA A 461 0.09 -6.10 -45.88
CA ALA A 461 -0.14 -6.78 -47.15
C ALA A 461 0.95 -6.46 -48.20
N LYS A 462 1.41 -5.19 -48.28
CA LYS A 462 2.54 -4.81 -49.15
C LYS A 462 3.84 -5.52 -48.77
N VAL A 463 4.13 -5.64 -47.47
CA VAL A 463 5.31 -6.35 -46.97
C VAL A 463 5.22 -7.84 -47.32
N LEU A 464 4.09 -8.49 -47.06
CA LEU A 464 3.87 -9.89 -47.41
C LEU A 464 4.04 -10.15 -48.91
N LYS A 465 3.49 -9.28 -49.76
CA LYS A 465 3.68 -9.33 -51.22
C LYS A 465 5.13 -9.14 -51.63
N ALA A 466 5.83 -8.14 -51.07
CA ALA A 466 7.24 -7.89 -51.37
C ALA A 466 8.14 -9.06 -50.94
N ALA A 467 7.80 -9.71 -49.83
CA ALA A 467 8.45 -10.90 -49.32
C ALA A 467 8.05 -12.19 -50.06
N LYS A 468 7.10 -12.11 -51.00
CA LYS A 468 6.53 -13.25 -51.74
C LYS A 468 5.95 -14.34 -50.82
N VAL A 469 5.37 -13.93 -49.70
CA VAL A 469 4.62 -14.84 -48.82
C VAL A 469 3.35 -15.27 -49.54
N ASP A 470 3.07 -16.57 -49.49
CA ASP A 470 1.80 -17.11 -49.96
C ASP A 470 0.72 -16.89 -48.88
N PHE A 471 -0.10 -15.85 -49.04
CA PHE A 471 -1.14 -15.52 -48.08
C PHE A 471 -2.50 -15.21 -48.70
N ALA A 472 -3.55 -15.42 -47.91
CA ALA A 472 -4.93 -15.03 -48.18
C ALA A 472 -5.58 -14.41 -46.93
N ILE A 473 -6.77 -13.81 -47.10
CA ILE A 473 -7.60 -13.26 -46.00
C ILE A 473 -8.97 -13.97 -45.93
N LEU A 474 -9.67 -13.90 -44.80
CA LEU A 474 -11.06 -14.42 -44.71
C LEU A 474 -12.09 -13.52 -45.42
N GLY A 475 -11.75 -12.25 -45.69
CA GLY A 475 -12.69 -11.30 -46.29
C GLY A 475 -13.86 -11.01 -45.34
N ASP A 476 -15.09 -11.07 -45.86
CA ASP A 476 -16.30 -10.74 -45.09
C ASP A 476 -16.65 -11.79 -44.01
N GLU A 477 -16.07 -12.99 -44.09
CA GLU A 477 -16.22 -14.04 -43.06
C GLU A 477 -15.37 -13.76 -41.80
N GLU A 478 -14.48 -12.76 -41.85
CA GLU A 478 -13.59 -12.45 -40.75
C GLU A 478 -14.30 -11.76 -39.57
N THR A 479 -14.18 -12.33 -38.38
CA THR A 479 -14.63 -11.70 -37.13
C THR A 479 -13.51 -10.85 -36.51
N CYS A 480 -13.78 -10.15 -35.40
CA CYS A 480 -12.70 -9.42 -34.72
C CYS A 480 -11.72 -10.38 -34.01
N THR A 481 -10.46 -9.96 -33.88
CA THR A 481 -9.35 -10.70 -33.24
C THR A 481 -9.40 -10.70 -31.71
N GLY A 482 -10.41 -10.11 -31.10
CA GLY A 482 -10.44 -9.84 -29.66
C GLY A 482 -9.53 -8.69 -29.21
N ASP A 483 -8.80 -8.04 -30.12
CA ASP A 483 -8.00 -6.84 -29.84
C ASP A 483 -8.78 -5.69 -29.13
N PRO A 484 -10.08 -5.49 -29.42
CA PRO A 484 -10.87 -4.50 -28.68
C PRO A 484 -11.48 -4.98 -27.36
N ALA A 485 -11.32 -6.26 -27.01
CA ALA A 485 -11.96 -6.90 -25.85
C ALA A 485 -11.10 -6.86 -24.59
#